data_AF-A0A357KXW9-F1
#
_entry.id   AF-A0A357KXW9-F1
#
_cell.length_a   1.000
_cell.length_b   1.000
_cell.length_c   1.000
_cell.angle_alpha   90.00
_cell.angle_beta   90.00
_cell.angle_gamma   90.00
#
_symmetry.space_group_name_H-M   'P 1'
#
loop_
_entity.id
_entity.type
_entity.pdbx_description
1 polymer ?
#
loop_
_entity_poly.entity_id
_entity_poly.type
_entity_poly.pdbx_seq_one_letter_code
_entity_poly.pdbx_strand_id
1 'polypeptide(L)'
;MCLAGAALGGAPGYRPQGASRWPASLESFLRGDADSNSSVDFNDVTAVLEQWNSAQSTNTSRTGSAGILALAAHHFGDATGDGLVNSTDLKAVVDGYSAPRAAPQTPEGPGPALERGTSGGELAPRAIARWDAVPNEVIRGDSTLGVVAFHLAGIRRVDFYLNGHFYDSARELTRNPRTGVVEYTVALRGDELPAGVLEFVAVAVPDWGEPRTLEPLRVVNRTGTDPAPALFVRTPAPAPEEESPDDNTSRDEEDGGDERGATRDPADGSLERPFERIYDAAVAAVKAGAETIYLLPGDHLWAGREPGENSVRLADDFGWLTIAGAPGTEPGEVRIVGNSSSNGGLNSQRVRFQGLSLVGVTLDANRSWQAAAWFDGCLLSGAGRGDRSTGFVGDTTWTGGTYATGCTVSDVTTATKHWDLVRGCRFERIGSDVFHNPLLVLDCEVNDVRKDTGSTAHPDLVQFNGDFENVIVYGLRATEVWAQGIFSRGSNGVPDRDLAFVNIEIDARSHLSQWLQSADHLLFWNVSFKGRSWKLANDPKGTTTELTNLSVRDCAVDSLLLDPEIRTGGAQVWLGNEVGAMREPSEREVSEGLEEGDDTGAE
;
A
#
# COMPACT_ATOMS: atom_id res chain seq x y z
N MET A 1 2.09 36.28 2.13
CA MET A 1 2.27 37.12 3.34
C MET A 1 1.75 36.47 4.62
N CYS A 2 0.53 35.93 4.71
CA CYS A 2 0.04 35.31 5.96
C CYS A 2 0.66 33.95 6.34
N LEU A 3 1.23 33.19 5.39
CA LEU A 3 1.80 31.85 5.67
C LEU A 3 3.29 31.85 6.03
N ALA A 4 4.08 32.79 5.50
CA ALA A 4 5.50 32.94 5.90
C ALA A 4 5.64 33.43 7.36
N GLY A 5 4.68 34.22 7.85
CA GLY A 5 4.63 34.65 9.26
C GLY A 5 4.27 33.52 10.25
N ALA A 6 3.60 32.46 9.78
CA ALA A 6 3.21 31.32 10.62
C ALA A 6 4.37 30.33 10.85
N ALA A 7 5.26 30.14 9.85
CA ALA A 7 6.45 29.31 9.99
C ALA A 7 7.54 29.93 10.89
N LEU A 8 7.53 31.25 11.07
CA LEU A 8 8.56 32.01 11.79
C LEU A 8 8.18 32.40 13.23
N GLY A 9 7.02 31.98 13.75
CA GLY A 9 6.69 32.16 15.15
C GLY A 9 6.61 33.61 15.63
N GLY A 10 5.68 34.39 15.08
CA GLY A 10 5.01 35.49 15.78
C GLY A 10 5.71 36.86 15.87
N ALA A 11 4.91 37.90 15.64
CA ALA A 11 5.14 39.32 15.87
C ALA A 11 6.26 40.03 15.05
N PRO A 12 5.98 41.20 14.46
CA PRO A 12 7.01 42.02 13.82
C PRO A 12 8.06 42.45 14.86
N GLY A 13 9.28 41.93 14.73
CA GLY A 13 10.43 42.33 15.56
C GLY A 13 11.29 41.21 16.14
N TYR A 14 11.00 39.93 15.91
CA TYR A 14 11.86 38.86 16.44
C TYR A 14 13.19 38.76 15.67
N ARG A 15 14.32 38.95 16.37
CA ARG A 15 15.68 38.67 15.88
C ARG A 15 16.31 37.55 16.71
N PRO A 16 16.85 36.48 16.10
CA PRO A 16 17.63 35.49 16.83
C PRO A 16 18.85 36.15 17.48
N GLN A 17 19.13 35.80 18.74
CA GLN A 17 20.37 36.23 19.40
C GLN A 17 21.57 35.65 18.66
N GLY A 18 22.44 36.51 18.14
CA GLY A 18 23.71 36.11 17.49
C GLY A 18 23.86 36.48 16.01
N ALA A 19 22.81 36.89 15.31
CA ALA A 19 22.91 37.24 13.88
C ALA A 19 23.46 38.67 13.67
N SER A 20 24.65 38.79 13.09
CA SER A 20 25.28 40.08 12.74
C SER A 20 24.74 40.63 11.41
N ARG A 21 23.54 41.23 11.44
CA ARG A 21 22.82 41.86 10.30
C ARG A 21 22.49 40.92 9.13
N TRP A 22 21.27 41.06 8.60
CA TRP A 22 20.85 40.40 7.36
C TRP A 22 21.38 41.20 6.16
N PRO A 23 21.62 40.56 5.00
CA PRO A 23 21.85 41.27 3.75
C PRO A 23 20.67 42.20 3.42
N ALA A 24 20.96 43.41 2.94
CA ALA A 24 19.96 44.45 2.72
C ALA A 24 18.90 44.06 1.66
N SER A 25 19.30 43.25 0.67
CA SER A 25 18.45 42.63 -0.36
C SER A 25 17.33 41.78 0.27
N LEU A 26 17.69 40.88 1.18
CA LEU A 26 16.79 39.97 1.86
C LEU A 26 15.91 40.71 2.89
N GLU A 27 16.46 41.71 3.58
CA GLU A 27 15.69 42.53 4.53
C GLU A 27 14.63 43.39 3.82
N SER A 28 14.92 43.91 2.63
CA SER A 28 13.96 44.64 1.79
C SER A 28 12.85 43.71 1.24
N PHE A 29 13.22 42.49 0.83
CA PHE A 29 12.27 41.49 0.35
C PHE A 29 11.30 41.04 1.45
N LEU A 30 11.81 40.76 2.66
CA LEU A 30 10.99 40.32 3.80
C LEU A 30 10.06 41.41 4.34
N ARG A 31 10.40 42.70 4.16
CA ARG A 31 9.54 43.83 4.53
C ARG A 31 8.46 44.12 3.49
N GLY A 32 8.52 43.50 2.31
CA GLY A 32 7.59 43.76 1.21
C GLY A 32 7.82 45.12 0.54
N ASP A 33 8.99 45.73 0.77
CA ASP A 33 9.37 47.03 0.18
C ASP A 33 9.95 46.87 -1.24
N ALA A 34 10.00 45.64 -1.77
CA ALA A 34 10.60 45.33 -3.04
C ALA A 34 9.53 45.25 -4.16
N ASP A 35 9.76 45.98 -5.24
CA ASP A 35 8.91 45.96 -6.44
C ASP A 35 8.86 44.55 -7.04
N SER A 36 7.80 44.23 -7.80
CA SER A 36 7.55 42.90 -8.39
C SER A 36 8.63 42.38 -9.37
N ASN A 37 9.74 43.11 -9.54
CA ASN A 37 10.91 42.77 -10.35
C ASN A 37 12.21 42.60 -9.54
N SER A 38 12.17 42.64 -8.21
CA SER A 38 13.38 42.44 -7.41
C SER A 38 13.81 40.96 -7.38
N SER A 39 15.05 40.69 -7.76
CA SER A 39 15.71 39.39 -7.53
C SER A 39 16.45 39.37 -6.19
N VAL A 40 16.57 38.20 -5.59
CA VAL A 40 17.41 37.95 -4.41
C VAL A 40 18.60 37.11 -4.86
N ASP A 41 19.81 37.51 -4.47
CA ASP A 41 21.04 36.75 -4.78
C ASP A 41 21.02 35.40 -4.05
N PHE A 42 21.28 34.32 -4.77
CA PHE A 42 21.33 32.96 -4.24
C PHE A 42 22.38 32.78 -3.14
N ASN A 43 23.48 33.54 -3.21
CA ASN A 43 24.54 33.51 -2.20
C ASN A 43 24.07 34.09 -0.87
N ASP A 44 23.17 35.08 -0.89
CA ASP A 44 22.59 35.67 0.33
C ASP A 44 21.67 34.67 1.05
N VAL A 45 20.91 33.87 0.29
CA VAL A 45 20.04 32.82 0.84
C VAL A 45 20.86 31.67 1.42
N THR A 46 21.90 31.24 0.69
CA THR A 46 22.80 30.17 1.13
C THR A 46 23.55 30.56 2.41
N ALA A 47 24.06 31.79 2.49
CA ALA A 47 24.76 32.28 3.68
C ALA A 47 23.86 32.31 4.92
N VAL A 48 22.57 32.65 4.78
CA VAL A 48 21.60 32.63 5.89
C VAL A 48 21.27 31.20 6.33
N LEU A 49 21.16 30.26 5.39
CA LEU A 49 20.92 28.85 5.69
C LEU A 49 22.11 28.18 6.37
N GLU A 50 23.34 28.50 5.95
CA GLU A 50 24.56 28.03 6.63
C GLU A 50 24.67 28.59 8.05
N GLN A 51 24.39 29.88 8.24
CA GLN A 51 24.40 30.50 9.56
C GLN A 51 23.32 29.89 10.46
N TRP A 52 22.15 29.58 9.92
CA TRP A 52 21.06 28.93 10.66
C TRP A 52 21.36 27.47 11.01
N ASN A 53 21.92 26.69 10.08
CA ASN A 53 22.35 25.31 10.33
C ASN A 53 23.46 25.25 11.38
N SER A 54 24.40 26.19 11.36
CA SER A 54 25.45 26.30 12.39
C SER A 54 24.89 26.61 13.79
N ALA A 55 23.75 27.29 13.88
CA ALA A 55 23.07 27.60 15.13
C ALA A 55 22.12 26.49 15.62
N GLN A 56 21.77 25.51 14.77
CA GLN A 56 20.80 24.43 15.05
C GLN A 56 21.45 23.11 15.48
N SER A 57 22.78 22.95 15.37
CA SER A 57 23.49 21.70 15.69
C SER A 57 23.42 21.26 17.17
N THR A 58 22.63 21.94 18.00
CA THR A 58 22.38 21.62 19.41
C THR A 58 20.92 21.23 19.71
N ASN A 59 20.03 21.06 18.73
CA ASN A 59 18.62 20.72 18.98
C ASN A 59 18.02 19.78 17.93
N THR A 60 17.70 18.53 18.31
CA THR A 60 17.46 17.38 17.41
C THR A 60 16.03 17.22 16.86
N SER A 61 15.13 18.20 16.95
CA SER A 61 13.70 17.98 16.64
C SER A 61 13.09 18.78 15.47
N ARG A 62 13.86 19.54 14.66
CA ARG A 62 13.28 20.40 13.59
C ARG A 62 14.06 20.48 12.28
N THR A 63 14.56 19.36 11.75
CA THR A 63 15.39 19.33 10.52
C THR A 63 14.60 19.24 9.21
N GLY A 64 13.30 18.91 9.22
CA GLY A 64 12.58 18.54 7.99
C GLY A 64 12.30 19.67 6.99
N SER A 65 11.98 20.88 7.46
CA SER A 65 11.47 21.95 6.57
C SER A 65 12.58 22.75 5.87
N ALA A 66 13.79 22.80 6.46
CA ALA A 66 14.92 23.56 5.95
C ALA A 66 15.61 22.86 4.77
N GLY A 67 15.75 21.53 4.84
CA GLY A 67 16.40 20.74 3.80
C GLY A 67 15.66 20.72 2.46
N ILE A 68 14.32 20.80 2.51
CA ILE A 68 13.46 20.75 1.32
C ILE A 68 13.54 22.05 0.51
N LEU A 69 13.65 23.21 1.17
CA LEU A 69 13.85 24.49 0.48
C LEU A 69 15.23 24.55 -0.21
N ALA A 70 16.25 23.98 0.42
CA ALA A 70 17.60 23.92 -0.16
C ALA A 70 17.66 22.98 -1.38
N LEU A 71 16.95 21.84 -1.34
CA LEU A 71 16.90 20.88 -2.44
C LEU A 71 16.13 21.43 -3.65
N ALA A 72 14.98 22.08 -3.42
CA ALA A 72 14.22 22.74 -4.47
C ALA A 72 15.03 23.87 -5.12
N ALA A 73 15.72 24.71 -4.32
CA ALA A 73 16.52 25.79 -4.86
C ALA A 73 17.75 25.32 -5.66
N HIS A 74 18.39 24.21 -5.26
CA HIS A 74 19.51 23.62 -6.01
C HIS A 74 19.07 23.09 -7.38
N HIS A 75 17.91 22.44 -7.46
CA HIS A 75 17.42 21.87 -8.72
C HIS A 75 17.02 22.94 -9.75
N PHE A 76 16.51 24.09 -9.30
CA PHE A 76 16.18 25.20 -10.20
C PHE A 76 17.40 26.04 -10.61
N GLY A 77 18.43 26.15 -9.76
CA GLY A 77 19.67 26.85 -10.10
C GLY A 77 20.44 26.21 -11.26
N ASP A 78 20.43 24.88 -11.35
CA ASP A 78 21.05 24.14 -12.47
C ASP A 78 20.24 24.23 -13.77
N ALA A 79 18.92 24.45 -13.69
CA ALA A 79 18.04 24.45 -14.86
C ALA A 79 18.04 25.77 -15.65
N THR A 80 18.35 26.91 -15.03
CA THR A 80 18.28 28.23 -15.69
C THR A 80 19.64 28.81 -16.08
N GLY A 81 20.75 28.30 -15.53
CA GLY A 81 22.12 28.69 -15.89
C GLY A 81 22.54 30.11 -15.48
N ASP A 82 21.65 30.90 -14.90
CA ASP A 82 21.85 32.29 -14.49
C ASP A 82 21.65 32.53 -12.98
N GLY A 83 21.33 31.49 -12.20
CA GLY A 83 21.29 31.54 -10.74
C GLY A 83 20.15 32.40 -10.16
N LEU A 84 19.14 32.73 -10.95
CA LEU A 84 18.00 33.55 -10.53
C LEU A 84 16.71 32.73 -10.53
N VAL A 85 16.08 32.56 -9.37
CA VAL A 85 14.77 31.90 -9.25
C VAL A 85 13.67 32.95 -9.23
N ASN A 86 12.73 32.91 -10.17
CA ASN A 86 11.58 33.80 -10.18
C ASN A 86 10.62 33.47 -9.03
N SER A 87 10.15 34.49 -8.32
CA SER A 87 9.16 34.41 -7.24
C SER A 87 7.87 33.66 -7.60
N THR A 88 7.52 33.60 -8.88
CA THR A 88 6.31 32.92 -9.39
C THR A 88 6.47 31.40 -9.36
N ASP A 89 7.66 30.88 -9.72
CA ASP A 89 7.95 29.44 -9.74
C ASP A 89 8.08 28.88 -8.33
N LEU A 90 8.69 29.65 -7.42
CA LEU A 90 8.76 29.30 -6.01
C LEU A 90 7.37 29.20 -5.36
N LYS A 91 6.44 30.06 -5.79
CA LYS A 91 5.06 30.04 -5.29
C LYS A 91 4.30 28.80 -5.77
N ALA A 92 4.49 28.35 -7.02
CA ALA A 92 3.84 27.15 -7.54
C ALA A 92 4.29 25.87 -6.80
N VAL A 93 5.57 25.77 -6.43
CA VAL A 93 6.11 24.66 -5.63
C VAL A 93 5.55 24.66 -4.20
N VAL A 94 5.41 25.85 -3.60
CA VAL A 94 4.83 26.00 -2.25
C VAL A 94 3.32 25.74 -2.24
N ASP A 95 2.59 26.14 -3.28
CA ASP A 95 1.14 25.92 -3.39
C ASP A 95 0.81 24.45 -3.74
N GLY A 96 1.71 23.73 -4.42
CA GLY A 96 1.57 22.30 -4.72
C GLY A 96 1.87 21.36 -3.54
N TYR A 97 2.47 21.89 -2.46
CA TYR A 97 2.75 21.13 -1.25
C TYR A 97 1.59 21.29 -0.25
N SER A 98 0.76 20.25 -0.15
CA SER A 98 -0.22 20.13 0.93
C SER A 98 0.49 20.15 2.29
N ALA A 99 -0.05 20.90 3.25
CA ALA A 99 0.51 21.10 4.58
C ALA A 99 0.94 19.79 5.27
N PRO A 100 1.95 19.81 6.17
CA PRO A 100 2.39 18.61 6.88
C PRO A 100 1.23 17.93 7.61
N ARG A 101 1.09 16.63 7.33
CA ARG A 101 0.18 15.64 7.94
C ARG A 101 0.07 15.90 9.45
N ALA A 102 -1.14 16.10 9.96
CA ALA A 102 -1.37 15.95 11.39
C ALA A 102 -1.01 14.50 11.74
N ALA A 103 -0.11 14.29 12.71
CA ALA A 103 0.15 12.95 13.20
C ALA A 103 -1.19 12.33 13.60
N PRO A 104 -1.49 11.08 13.18
CA PRO A 104 -2.71 10.42 13.62
C PRO A 104 -2.74 10.49 15.15
N GLN A 105 -3.81 11.09 15.70
CA GLN A 105 -3.94 11.15 17.15
C GLN A 105 -4.10 9.71 17.63
N THR A 106 -3.14 9.25 18.43
CA THR A 106 -3.39 8.12 19.32
C THR A 106 -4.59 8.51 20.18
N PRO A 107 -5.63 7.66 20.31
CA PRO A 107 -6.72 7.95 21.23
C PRO A 107 -6.16 8.19 22.62
N GLU A 108 -6.08 9.45 23.05
CA GLU A 108 -5.49 9.81 24.34
C GLU A 108 -6.53 9.53 25.43
N GLY A 109 -6.39 8.39 26.11
CA GLY A 109 -7.01 8.13 27.40
C GLY A 109 -7.49 6.69 27.57
N PRO A 110 -7.30 6.07 28.76
CA PRO A 110 -8.05 4.87 29.10
C PRO A 110 -9.53 5.27 29.10
N GLY A 111 -10.31 4.69 28.19
CA GLY A 111 -11.76 4.77 28.26
C GLY A 111 -12.24 4.35 29.66
N PRO A 112 -13.40 4.82 30.13
CA PRO A 112 -13.91 4.50 31.46
C PRO A 112 -13.79 3.00 31.74
N ALA A 113 -13.25 2.65 32.90
CA ALA A 113 -13.01 1.27 33.30
C ALA A 113 -14.31 0.46 33.14
N LEU A 114 -14.31 -0.45 32.17
CA LEU A 114 -15.41 -1.38 31.91
C LEU A 114 -15.71 -2.17 33.19
N GLU A 115 -16.94 -2.07 33.68
CA GLU A 115 -17.42 -2.98 34.72
C GLU A 115 -17.37 -4.40 34.16
N ARG A 116 -16.58 -5.28 34.78
CA ARG A 116 -16.45 -6.68 34.39
C ARG A 116 -17.80 -7.36 34.51
N GLY A 117 -18.50 -7.54 33.40
CA GLY A 117 -19.67 -8.41 33.32
C GLY A 117 -19.26 -9.84 33.66
N THR A 118 -19.76 -10.38 34.77
CA THR A 118 -19.46 -11.73 35.27
C THR A 118 -20.39 -12.81 34.70
N SER A 119 -21.02 -12.61 33.55
CA SER A 119 -21.95 -13.60 32.97
C SER A 119 -21.19 -14.67 32.18
N GLY A 120 -21.38 -15.92 32.57
CA GLY A 120 -20.64 -17.10 32.16
C GLY A 120 -20.49 -17.35 30.65
N GLY A 121 -19.30 -17.83 30.28
CA GLY A 121 -19.08 -18.75 29.16
C GLY A 121 -18.80 -18.13 27.79
N GLU A 122 -19.04 -16.84 27.58
CA GLU A 122 -18.65 -16.17 26.35
C GLU A 122 -17.14 -15.92 26.38
N LEU A 123 -16.41 -16.45 25.38
CA LEU A 123 -14.96 -16.27 25.29
C LEU A 123 -14.68 -14.77 25.20
N ALA A 124 -13.74 -14.29 26.01
CA ALA A 124 -13.41 -12.87 25.98
C ALA A 124 -12.85 -12.51 24.60
N PRO A 125 -13.18 -11.34 24.04
CA PRO A 125 -12.68 -10.88 22.75
C PRO A 125 -11.15 -11.00 22.69
N ARG A 126 -10.65 -11.44 21.55
CA ARG A 126 -9.21 -11.63 21.32
C ARG A 126 -8.61 -10.39 20.69
N ALA A 127 -7.39 -10.02 21.05
CA ALA A 127 -6.70 -8.91 20.39
C ALA A 127 -6.70 -9.07 18.87
N ILE A 128 -6.88 -7.97 18.13
CA ILE A 128 -6.81 -7.92 16.67
C ILE A 128 -5.40 -7.45 16.34
N ALA A 129 -4.60 -8.26 15.65
CA ALA A 129 -3.21 -7.91 15.40
C ALA A 129 -2.66 -8.57 14.14
N ARG A 130 -1.80 -7.84 13.41
CA ARG A 130 -1.09 -8.36 12.23
C ARG A 130 0.30 -7.73 12.10
N TRP A 131 1.19 -8.46 11.42
CA TRP A 131 2.51 -7.95 11.06
C TRP A 131 2.41 -6.89 9.96
N ASP A 132 3.13 -5.79 10.14
CA ASP A 132 3.40 -4.80 9.07
C ASP A 132 4.66 -5.18 8.25
N ALA A 133 4.95 -6.46 8.12
CA ALA A 133 6.15 -6.95 7.44
C ALA A 133 5.75 -8.00 6.43
N VAL A 134 6.39 -7.96 5.27
CA VAL A 134 6.20 -9.00 4.24
C VAL A 134 7.02 -10.22 4.66
N PRO A 135 6.42 -11.42 4.75
CA PRO A 135 7.15 -12.63 5.11
C PRO A 135 8.33 -12.89 4.18
N ASN A 136 9.42 -13.38 4.76
CA ASN A 136 10.69 -13.70 4.11
C ASN A 136 11.41 -12.50 3.50
N GLU A 137 11.10 -11.27 3.92
CA GLU A 137 11.88 -10.09 3.52
C GLU A 137 13.34 -10.19 3.99
N VAL A 138 14.25 -9.64 3.18
CA VAL A 138 15.69 -9.59 3.49
C VAL A 138 15.97 -8.31 4.26
N ILE A 139 16.53 -8.44 5.46
CA ILE A 139 17.03 -7.31 6.25
C ILE A 139 18.55 -7.20 6.09
N ARG A 140 19.04 -5.97 5.91
CA ARG A 140 20.46 -5.63 5.79
C ARG A 140 20.78 -4.52 6.79
N GLY A 141 21.58 -4.84 7.81
CA GLY A 141 21.89 -3.90 8.89
C GLY A 141 20.70 -3.65 9.82
N ASP A 142 20.69 -2.48 10.45
CA ASP A 142 19.63 -2.10 11.39
C ASP A 142 18.28 -1.94 10.69
N SER A 143 17.23 -2.43 11.34
CA SER A 143 15.88 -2.43 10.79
C SER A 143 14.83 -2.27 11.89
N THR A 144 13.56 -2.22 11.51
CA THR A 144 12.43 -2.14 12.43
C THR A 144 11.30 -3.03 11.94
N LEU A 145 10.82 -3.91 12.83
CA LEU A 145 9.61 -4.70 12.63
C LEU A 145 8.45 -4.07 13.38
N GLY A 146 7.26 -4.22 12.81
CA GLY A 146 6.04 -3.57 13.26
C GLY A 146 4.88 -4.54 13.40
N VAL A 147 4.06 -4.31 14.43
CA VAL A 147 2.77 -4.97 14.62
C VAL A 147 1.70 -3.90 14.81
N VAL A 148 0.72 -3.91 13.92
CA VAL A 148 -0.50 -3.12 14.08
C VAL A 148 -1.46 -3.95 14.94
N ALA A 149 -1.92 -3.39 16.05
CA ALA A 149 -2.79 -4.11 16.99
C ALA A 149 -3.85 -3.21 17.62
N PHE A 150 -5.06 -3.74 17.75
CA PHE A 150 -6.22 -3.09 18.34
C PHE A 150 -7.02 -4.08 19.20
N HIS A 151 -7.75 -3.55 20.17
CA HIS A 151 -8.69 -4.32 20.98
C HIS A 151 -9.65 -3.33 21.64
N LEU A 152 -10.91 -3.68 21.87
CA LEU A 152 -11.87 -2.76 22.52
C LEU A 152 -11.41 -2.24 23.90
N ALA A 153 -10.57 -3.00 24.61
CA ALA A 153 -9.93 -2.60 25.87
C ALA A 153 -8.71 -1.68 25.72
N GLY A 154 -8.16 -1.53 24.51
CA GLY A 154 -6.78 -1.11 24.32
C GLY A 154 -5.79 -2.29 24.31
N ILE A 155 -4.62 -2.05 23.74
CA ILE A 155 -3.49 -2.98 23.75
C ILE A 155 -2.52 -2.52 24.83
N ARG A 156 -2.24 -3.38 25.80
CA ARG A 156 -1.32 -3.09 26.89
C ARG A 156 0.12 -3.11 26.45
N ARG A 157 0.46 -4.08 25.58
CA ARG A 157 1.76 -4.25 24.94
C ARG A 157 1.72 -5.31 23.84
N VAL A 158 2.77 -5.32 23.03
CA VAL A 158 3.12 -6.43 22.12
C VAL A 158 4.45 -7.00 22.56
N ASP A 159 4.48 -8.30 22.88
CA ASP A 159 5.69 -9.04 23.22
C ASP A 159 6.26 -9.70 21.96
N PHE A 160 7.54 -9.48 21.66
CA PHE A 160 8.25 -10.05 20.53
C PHE A 160 9.18 -11.17 20.98
N TYR A 161 9.21 -12.25 20.21
CA TYR A 161 10.05 -13.41 20.43
C TYR A 161 10.87 -13.68 19.17
N LEU A 162 12.17 -13.92 19.31
CA LEU A 162 13.09 -14.28 18.24
C LEU A 162 13.56 -15.72 18.46
N ASN A 163 13.32 -16.59 17.48
CA ASN A 163 13.67 -18.01 17.50
C ASN A 163 13.18 -18.71 18.79
N GLY A 164 11.95 -18.39 19.22
CA GLY A 164 11.32 -18.94 20.42
C GLY A 164 11.78 -18.32 21.75
N HIS A 165 12.73 -17.38 21.75
CA HIS A 165 13.19 -16.66 22.94
C HIS A 165 12.58 -15.27 23.00
N PHE A 166 12.18 -14.83 24.19
CA PHE A 166 11.74 -13.44 24.39
C PHE A 166 12.84 -12.48 23.93
N TYR A 167 12.46 -11.50 23.10
CA TYR A 167 13.36 -10.52 22.52
C TYR A 167 13.11 -9.14 23.12
N ASP A 168 11.89 -8.59 22.97
CA ASP A 168 11.54 -7.27 23.51
C ASP A 168 10.01 -7.09 23.67
N SER A 169 9.57 -5.98 24.27
CA SER A 169 8.15 -5.59 24.36
C SER A 169 7.95 -4.13 23.98
N ALA A 170 7.01 -3.87 23.07
CA ALA A 170 6.53 -2.52 22.77
C ALA A 170 5.26 -2.22 23.58
N ARG A 171 5.25 -1.12 24.34
CA ARG A 171 4.09 -0.70 25.16
C ARG A 171 3.34 0.49 24.59
N GLU A 172 3.93 1.16 23.62
CA GLU A 172 3.39 2.36 23.01
C GLU A 172 3.49 2.24 21.49
N LEU A 173 2.53 2.84 20.81
CA LEU A 173 2.57 2.99 19.36
C LEU A 173 3.65 4.04 19.01
N THR A 174 4.49 3.71 18.04
CA THR A 174 5.53 4.59 17.53
C THR A 174 5.48 4.57 16.02
N ARG A 175 5.90 5.66 15.38
CA ARG A 175 5.98 5.69 13.93
C ARG A 175 7.17 4.83 13.48
N ASN A 176 6.91 3.76 12.76
CA ASN A 176 7.95 2.93 12.16
C ASN A 176 8.71 3.76 11.10
N PRO A 177 10.02 3.98 11.25
CA PRO A 177 10.79 4.80 10.32
C PRO A 177 10.87 4.18 8.91
N ARG A 178 10.71 2.86 8.79
CA ARG A 178 10.78 2.14 7.51
C ARG A 178 9.49 2.25 6.72
N THR A 179 8.34 2.06 7.38
CA THR A 179 7.04 1.96 6.70
C THR A 179 6.21 3.24 6.82
N GLY A 180 6.54 4.10 7.78
CA GLY A 180 5.80 5.33 8.08
C GLY A 180 4.50 5.12 8.86
N VAL A 181 4.12 3.87 9.11
CA VAL A 181 2.92 3.45 9.86
C VAL A 181 3.14 3.66 11.36
N VAL A 182 2.08 4.02 12.10
CA VAL A 182 2.12 4.13 13.57
C VAL A 182 1.68 2.81 14.18
N GLU A 183 2.58 2.14 14.88
CA GLU A 183 2.43 0.74 15.28
C GLU A 183 3.33 0.36 16.47
N TYR A 184 3.17 -0.86 16.99
CA TYR A 184 4.08 -1.40 18.01
C TYR A 184 5.35 -1.87 17.31
N THR A 185 6.45 -1.17 17.55
CA THR A 185 7.71 -1.46 16.84
C THR A 185 8.74 -2.11 17.72
N VAL A 186 9.61 -2.91 17.10
CA VAL A 186 10.82 -3.43 17.72
C VAL A 186 12.03 -3.16 16.81
N ALA A 187 13.10 -2.63 17.40
CA ALA A 187 14.34 -2.37 16.70
C ALA A 187 15.15 -3.66 16.54
N LEU A 188 15.63 -3.89 15.31
CA LEU A 188 16.53 -4.98 14.97
C LEU A 188 17.92 -4.41 14.75
N ARG A 189 18.92 -4.93 15.47
CA ARG A 189 20.33 -4.58 15.26
C ARG A 189 20.97 -5.65 14.41
N GLY A 190 21.17 -5.37 13.13
CA GLY A 190 21.49 -6.41 12.14
C GLY A 190 22.81 -7.13 12.42
N ASP A 191 23.76 -6.43 13.03
CA ASP A 191 25.08 -6.94 13.44
C ASP A 191 25.04 -7.79 14.73
N GLU A 192 24.02 -7.61 15.56
CA GLU A 192 23.77 -8.44 16.76
C GLU A 192 22.97 -9.71 16.46
N LEU A 193 22.32 -9.78 15.28
CA LEU A 193 21.49 -10.90 14.87
C LEU A 193 22.30 -11.96 14.12
N PRO A 194 22.00 -13.27 14.27
CA PRO A 194 22.66 -14.30 13.49
C PRO A 194 22.30 -14.17 12.01
N ALA A 195 23.24 -14.52 11.13
CA ALA A 195 22.99 -14.59 9.70
C ALA A 195 22.03 -15.73 9.36
N GLY A 196 21.23 -15.57 8.32
CA GLY A 196 20.28 -16.56 7.83
C GLY A 196 18.84 -16.24 8.23
N VAL A 197 18.00 -17.29 8.28
CA VAL A 197 16.58 -17.14 8.57
C VAL A 197 16.36 -16.92 10.06
N LEU A 198 15.64 -15.85 10.38
CA LEU A 198 15.15 -15.53 11.71
C LEU A 198 13.65 -15.75 11.74
N GLU A 199 13.14 -16.36 12.81
CA GLU A 199 11.72 -16.53 13.03
C GLU A 199 11.26 -15.63 14.19
N PHE A 200 10.38 -14.68 13.88
CA PHE A 200 9.78 -13.79 14.86
C PHE A 200 8.34 -14.22 15.16
N VAL A 201 7.98 -14.19 16.44
CA VAL A 201 6.60 -14.34 16.90
C VAL A 201 6.23 -13.12 17.72
N ALA A 202 5.04 -12.57 17.52
CA ALA A 202 4.51 -11.48 18.34
C ALA A 202 3.26 -11.92 19.09
N VAL A 203 3.10 -11.42 20.31
CA VAL A 203 1.91 -11.63 21.14
C VAL A 203 1.33 -10.27 21.52
N ALA A 204 0.21 -9.91 20.92
CA ALA A 204 -0.55 -8.72 21.29
C ALA A 204 -1.37 -9.00 22.55
N VAL A 205 -1.07 -8.29 23.64
CA VAL A 205 -1.69 -8.49 24.94
C VAL A 205 -2.62 -7.29 25.23
N PRO A 206 -3.94 -7.48 25.23
CA PRO A 206 -4.86 -6.41 25.58
C PRO A 206 -4.85 -6.11 27.08
N ASP A 207 -5.43 -4.99 27.49
CA ASP A 207 -5.59 -4.67 28.92
C ASP A 207 -6.51 -5.66 29.64
N TRP A 208 -7.54 -6.13 28.94
CA TRP A 208 -8.36 -7.29 29.27
C TRP A 208 -8.78 -7.99 27.99
N GLY A 209 -9.13 -9.27 28.04
CA GLY A 209 -9.44 -10.08 26.85
C GLY A 209 -8.43 -11.20 26.64
N GLU A 210 -8.52 -11.87 25.51
CA GLU A 210 -7.56 -12.90 25.10
C GLU A 210 -6.38 -12.28 24.34
N PRO A 211 -5.13 -12.58 24.72
CA PRO A 211 -3.98 -12.24 23.88
C PRO A 211 -4.06 -12.93 22.51
N ARG A 212 -3.51 -12.28 21.48
CA ARG A 212 -3.34 -12.89 20.16
C ARG A 212 -1.87 -13.15 19.88
N THR A 213 -1.52 -14.42 19.68
CA THR A 213 -0.22 -14.81 19.11
C THR A 213 -0.33 -14.79 17.59
N LEU A 214 0.56 -14.03 16.93
CA LEU A 214 0.62 -13.97 15.48
C LEU A 214 1.31 -15.21 14.90
N GLU A 215 1.00 -15.50 13.64
CA GLU A 215 1.76 -16.48 12.88
C GLU A 215 3.25 -16.09 12.83
N PRO A 216 4.18 -17.05 12.82
CA PRO A 216 5.59 -16.76 12.77
C PRO A 216 5.96 -15.97 11.50
N LEU A 217 6.54 -14.79 11.69
CA LEU A 217 7.13 -14.00 10.63
C LEU A 217 8.58 -14.44 10.42
N ARG A 218 8.87 -15.00 9.27
CA ARG A 218 10.25 -15.30 8.87
C ARG A 218 10.87 -14.09 8.19
N VAL A 219 12.10 -13.74 8.52
CA VAL A 219 12.90 -12.73 7.81
C VAL A 219 14.30 -13.29 7.57
N VAL A 220 14.99 -12.80 6.55
CA VAL A 220 16.35 -13.26 6.23
C VAL A 220 17.34 -12.16 6.60
N ASN A 221 18.17 -12.40 7.62
CA ASN A 221 19.26 -11.51 7.97
C ASN A 221 20.49 -11.83 7.12
N ARG A 222 20.91 -10.88 6.27
CA ARG A 222 22.15 -11.01 5.50
C ARG A 222 23.23 -10.11 6.10
N THR A 223 24.19 -10.75 6.77
CA THR A 223 25.42 -10.11 7.23
C THR A 223 26.42 -10.06 6.06
N GLY A 224 26.71 -8.87 5.55
CA GLY A 224 27.67 -8.67 4.46
C GLY A 224 27.21 -7.63 3.46
N THR A 225 28.17 -6.89 2.90
CA THR A 225 27.92 -5.83 1.91
C THR A 225 28.00 -6.34 0.47
N ASP A 226 28.39 -7.59 0.26
CA ASP A 226 28.60 -8.10 -1.10
C ASP A 226 27.26 -8.15 -1.82
N PRO A 227 27.07 -7.33 -2.86
CA PRO A 227 25.86 -7.38 -3.64
C PRO A 227 25.79 -8.76 -4.28
N ALA A 228 24.63 -9.41 -4.18
CA ALA A 228 24.38 -10.62 -4.95
C ALA A 228 24.63 -10.30 -6.45
N PRO A 229 25.17 -11.25 -7.23
CA PRO A 229 25.36 -11.04 -8.65
C PRO A 229 24.03 -10.59 -9.29
N ALA A 230 24.08 -9.52 -10.05
CA ALA A 230 22.94 -8.98 -10.77
C ALA A 230 22.87 -9.60 -12.16
N LEU A 231 21.69 -10.07 -12.58
CA LEU A 231 21.45 -10.54 -13.95
C LEU A 231 20.54 -9.56 -14.68
N PHE A 232 20.79 -9.36 -15.97
CA PHE A 232 20.04 -8.42 -16.80
C PHE A 232 19.23 -9.12 -17.87
N VAL A 233 18.05 -8.58 -18.16
CA VAL A 233 17.16 -8.99 -19.26
C VAL A 233 16.91 -7.79 -20.16
N ARG A 234 17.12 -7.94 -21.47
CA ARG A 234 16.74 -6.95 -22.47
C ARG A 234 15.39 -7.28 -23.06
N THR A 235 14.72 -6.26 -23.60
CA THR A 235 13.57 -6.48 -24.44
C THR A 235 13.95 -7.29 -25.68
N PRO A 236 13.10 -8.24 -26.12
CA PRO A 236 13.29 -8.88 -27.40
C PRO A 236 13.37 -7.81 -28.48
N ALA A 237 14.38 -7.90 -29.37
CA ALA A 237 14.35 -7.09 -30.57
C ALA A 237 13.01 -7.37 -31.27
N PRO A 238 12.30 -6.33 -31.80
CA PRO A 238 11.15 -6.59 -32.64
C PRO A 238 11.57 -7.62 -33.67
N ALA A 239 10.75 -8.67 -33.85
CA ALA A 239 10.97 -9.61 -34.92
C ALA A 239 11.24 -8.76 -36.17
N PRO A 240 12.35 -9.00 -36.91
CA PRO A 240 12.58 -8.26 -38.14
C PRO A 240 11.26 -8.33 -38.90
N GLU A 241 10.68 -7.17 -39.25
CA GLU A 241 9.43 -7.14 -40.01
C GLU A 241 9.63 -8.17 -41.11
N GLU A 242 8.93 -9.31 -41.01
CA GLU A 242 9.02 -10.33 -42.05
C GLU A 242 8.54 -9.56 -43.27
N GLU A 243 9.49 -9.14 -44.12
CA GLU A 243 9.18 -8.49 -45.38
C GLU A 243 8.11 -9.40 -45.98
N SER A 244 6.88 -8.87 -46.04
CA SER A 244 5.72 -9.61 -46.54
C SER A 244 6.22 -10.38 -47.75
N PRO A 245 6.09 -11.71 -47.80
CA PRO A 245 6.54 -12.48 -48.94
C PRO A 245 5.61 -12.14 -50.12
N ASP A 246 5.81 -10.96 -50.69
CA ASP A 246 5.10 -10.39 -51.82
C ASP A 246 5.70 -10.87 -53.14
N ASP A 247 6.74 -11.72 -53.10
CA ASP A 247 7.29 -12.33 -54.30
C ASP A 247 7.02 -13.84 -54.32
N ASN A 248 5.93 -14.16 -55.02
CA ASN A 248 5.55 -15.49 -55.48
C ASN A 248 6.52 -15.99 -56.58
N THR A 249 7.83 -15.86 -56.36
CA THR A 249 8.84 -16.51 -57.19
C THR A 249 9.05 -17.93 -56.70
N SER A 250 8.37 -18.86 -57.39
CA SER A 250 8.69 -20.29 -57.37
C SER A 250 10.20 -20.47 -57.56
N ARG A 251 10.92 -20.71 -56.46
CA ARG A 251 12.35 -20.98 -56.49
C ARG A 251 12.57 -22.43 -56.11
N ASP A 252 13.05 -23.15 -57.11
CA ASP A 252 13.33 -24.58 -57.11
C ASP A 252 14.18 -25.00 -55.90
N GLU A 253 13.77 -26.12 -55.32
CA GLU A 253 14.50 -26.91 -54.34
C GLU A 253 15.84 -27.37 -54.94
N GLU A 254 16.96 -26.77 -54.53
CA GLU A 254 18.30 -27.38 -54.58
C GLU A 254 19.33 -26.37 -54.05
N ASP A 255 19.56 -26.34 -52.72
CA ASP A 255 20.88 -26.60 -52.12
C ASP A 255 20.83 -26.42 -50.59
N GLY A 256 21.10 -27.51 -49.88
CA GLY A 256 21.15 -27.57 -48.42
C GLY A 256 22.47 -27.06 -47.88
N GLY A 257 22.58 -25.75 -47.68
CA GLY A 257 23.69 -25.09 -46.98
C GLY A 257 23.22 -24.43 -45.69
N ASP A 258 23.43 -25.11 -44.57
CA ASP A 258 23.01 -24.77 -43.20
C ASP A 258 23.82 -23.58 -42.62
N GLU A 259 23.91 -22.45 -43.33
CA GLU A 259 24.69 -21.26 -42.93
C GLU A 259 23.94 -20.29 -42.00
N ARG A 260 22.77 -20.67 -41.46
CA ARG A 260 22.13 -19.92 -40.35
C ARG A 260 22.81 -20.16 -38.98
N GLY A 261 24.01 -20.75 -38.98
CA GLY A 261 24.86 -21.03 -37.82
C GLY A 261 25.76 -19.86 -37.38
N ALA A 262 25.36 -18.60 -37.57
CA ALA A 262 26.01 -17.51 -36.84
C ALA A 262 25.68 -17.69 -35.35
N THR A 263 26.59 -18.35 -34.63
CA THR A 263 26.52 -18.58 -33.19
C THR A 263 26.45 -17.22 -32.51
N ARG A 264 25.24 -16.72 -32.24
CA ARG A 264 25.07 -15.61 -31.30
C ARG A 264 25.79 -16.02 -30.03
N ASP A 265 26.76 -15.22 -29.61
CA ASP A 265 27.45 -15.45 -28.34
C ASP A 265 26.39 -15.66 -27.25
N PRO A 266 26.45 -16.76 -26.47
CA PRO A 266 25.38 -17.13 -25.57
C PRO A 266 25.16 -16.01 -24.54
N ALA A 267 23.92 -15.62 -24.25
CA ALA A 267 23.67 -14.64 -23.17
C ALA A 267 24.23 -15.19 -21.85
N ASP A 268 24.93 -14.35 -21.08
CA ASP A 268 25.45 -14.70 -19.76
C ASP A 268 24.78 -13.92 -18.62
N GLY A 269 23.87 -12.99 -18.97
CA GLY A 269 23.13 -12.17 -18.02
C GLY A 269 23.90 -10.95 -17.52
N SER A 270 25.12 -10.71 -18.01
CA SER A 270 25.80 -9.42 -17.82
C SER A 270 25.03 -8.30 -18.50
N LEU A 271 25.37 -7.05 -18.17
CA LEU A 271 24.79 -5.88 -18.83
C LEU A 271 25.12 -5.84 -20.33
N GLU A 272 26.31 -6.32 -20.71
CA GLU A 272 26.78 -6.37 -22.09
C GLU A 272 26.12 -7.51 -22.88
N ARG A 273 25.73 -8.61 -22.21
CA ARG A 273 25.12 -9.80 -22.82
C ARG A 273 23.90 -10.26 -22.02
N PRO A 274 22.85 -9.42 -21.95
CA PRO A 274 21.67 -9.71 -21.16
C PRO A 274 20.88 -10.87 -21.75
N PHE A 275 20.10 -11.55 -20.91
CA PHE A 275 19.13 -12.53 -21.35
C PHE A 275 17.99 -11.87 -22.15
N GLU A 276 17.31 -12.64 -22.99
CA GLU A 276 16.12 -12.17 -23.73
C GLU A 276 14.81 -12.55 -23.04
N ARG A 277 14.84 -13.55 -22.14
CA ARG A 277 13.66 -14.03 -21.40
C ARG A 277 13.89 -13.93 -19.89
N ILE A 278 12.85 -13.51 -19.17
CA ILE A 278 12.82 -13.51 -17.70
C ILE A 278 13.07 -14.94 -17.16
N TYR A 279 12.49 -15.96 -17.78
CA TYR A 279 12.69 -17.36 -17.38
C TYR A 279 14.17 -17.78 -17.40
N ASP A 280 14.91 -17.47 -18.47
CA ASP A 280 16.32 -17.85 -18.60
C ASP A 280 17.17 -17.17 -17.53
N ALA A 281 16.93 -15.88 -17.29
CA ALA A 281 17.56 -15.14 -16.22
C ALA A 281 17.21 -15.72 -14.84
N ALA A 282 15.98 -16.18 -14.63
CA ALA A 282 15.53 -16.78 -13.38
C ALA A 282 16.18 -18.15 -13.12
N VAL A 283 16.32 -18.99 -14.14
CA VAL A 283 17.08 -20.26 -14.04
C VAL A 283 18.55 -19.99 -13.74
N ALA A 284 19.15 -18.99 -14.40
CA ALA A 284 20.52 -18.59 -14.14
C ALA A 284 20.68 -18.00 -12.73
N ALA A 285 19.72 -17.21 -12.27
CA ALA A 285 19.73 -16.57 -10.97
C ALA A 285 19.78 -17.59 -9.84
N VAL A 286 18.89 -18.59 -9.89
CA VAL A 286 18.87 -19.70 -8.94
C VAL A 286 20.20 -20.43 -8.89
N LYS A 287 20.82 -20.71 -10.04
CA LYS A 287 22.10 -21.42 -10.12
C LYS A 287 23.26 -20.58 -9.57
N ALA A 288 23.24 -19.28 -9.83
CA ALA A 288 24.27 -18.34 -9.39
C ALA A 288 24.08 -17.85 -7.94
N GLY A 289 22.93 -18.13 -7.32
CA GLY A 289 22.53 -17.52 -6.06
C GLY A 289 22.23 -16.02 -6.18
N ALA A 290 21.90 -15.54 -7.39
CA ALA A 290 21.41 -14.19 -7.60
C ALA A 290 19.98 -14.08 -7.07
N GLU A 291 19.72 -13.00 -6.32
CA GLU A 291 18.38 -12.71 -5.80
C GLU A 291 17.58 -11.80 -6.73
N THR A 292 18.26 -11.06 -7.61
CA THR A 292 17.65 -9.99 -8.39
C THR A 292 17.97 -10.11 -9.87
N ILE A 293 16.91 -10.04 -10.66
CA ILE A 293 16.92 -9.92 -12.11
C ILE A 293 16.49 -8.49 -12.45
N TYR A 294 17.34 -7.76 -13.14
CA TYR A 294 17.06 -6.42 -13.63
C TYR A 294 16.56 -6.48 -15.07
N LEU A 295 15.43 -5.84 -15.31
CA LEU A 295 14.88 -5.65 -16.64
C LEU A 295 15.35 -4.29 -17.16
N LEU A 296 16.03 -4.29 -18.31
CA LEU A 296 16.40 -3.06 -19.01
C LEU A 296 15.14 -2.36 -19.56
N PRO A 297 15.20 -1.04 -19.88
CA PRO A 297 14.05 -0.31 -20.41
C PRO A 297 13.34 -0.99 -21.59
N GLY A 298 12.01 -0.94 -21.55
CA GLY A 298 11.08 -1.35 -22.59
C GLY A 298 10.06 -2.40 -22.12
N ASP A 299 9.44 -3.05 -23.11
CA ASP A 299 8.36 -4.01 -22.90
C ASP A 299 8.86 -5.45 -22.83
N HIS A 300 8.55 -6.08 -21.71
CA HIS A 300 8.86 -7.47 -21.42
C HIS A 300 7.58 -8.28 -21.38
N LEU A 301 7.68 -9.53 -21.80
CA LEU A 301 6.63 -10.51 -21.56
C LEU A 301 6.93 -11.21 -20.24
N TRP A 302 5.88 -11.45 -19.45
CA TRP A 302 5.88 -12.47 -18.40
C TRP A 302 5.95 -13.83 -19.08
N ALA A 303 7.11 -14.15 -19.65
CA ALA A 303 7.39 -15.43 -20.26
C ALA A 303 7.77 -16.38 -19.14
N GLY A 304 6.76 -17.01 -18.55
CA GLY A 304 7.01 -18.16 -17.71
C GLY A 304 7.28 -19.40 -18.54
N ARG A 305 7.40 -20.49 -17.81
CA ARG A 305 7.96 -21.75 -18.27
C ARG A 305 7.21 -22.38 -19.45
N GLU A 306 7.92 -22.81 -20.49
CA GLU A 306 7.38 -23.65 -21.57
C GLU A 306 7.04 -25.07 -21.06
N PRO A 307 6.13 -25.80 -21.74
CA PRO A 307 5.87 -27.20 -21.41
C PRO A 307 7.16 -28.04 -21.42
N GLY A 308 7.53 -28.60 -20.26
CA GLY A 308 8.70 -29.47 -20.09
C GLY A 308 9.93 -28.80 -19.45
N GLU A 309 9.95 -27.47 -19.37
CA GLU A 309 11.00 -26.75 -18.64
C GLU A 309 10.89 -26.97 -17.12
N ASN A 310 11.93 -26.63 -16.34
CA ASN A 310 11.97 -26.84 -14.89
C ASN A 310 11.35 -25.67 -14.12
N SER A 311 10.83 -25.94 -12.91
CA SER A 311 10.41 -24.88 -11.99
C SER A 311 11.60 -24.06 -11.52
N VAL A 312 11.44 -22.74 -11.42
CA VAL A 312 12.45 -21.85 -10.83
C VAL A 312 12.26 -21.86 -9.31
N ARG A 313 13.12 -22.56 -8.57
CA ARG A 313 13.05 -22.62 -7.10
C ARG A 313 14.35 -22.12 -6.49
N LEU A 314 14.27 -21.20 -5.55
CA LEU A 314 15.42 -20.77 -4.76
C LEU A 314 15.96 -21.95 -3.95
N ALA A 315 17.28 -22.04 -3.80
CA ALA A 315 17.94 -23.20 -3.21
C ALA A 315 17.63 -23.38 -1.71
N ASP A 316 17.30 -22.29 -1.03
CA ASP A 316 17.08 -22.23 0.41
C ASP A 316 15.59 -22.23 0.81
N ASP A 317 14.62 -22.28 -0.11
CA ASP A 317 13.17 -22.12 0.19
C ASP A 317 12.83 -20.81 0.97
N PHE A 318 13.80 -19.89 1.10
CA PHE A 318 13.68 -18.64 1.85
C PHE A 318 14.02 -17.44 0.95
N GLY A 319 13.43 -16.29 1.25
CA GLY A 319 13.59 -15.08 0.43
C GLY A 319 12.68 -15.01 -0.80
N TRP A 320 12.96 -14.01 -1.63
CA TRP A 320 12.18 -13.62 -2.79
C TRP A 320 13.07 -13.60 -4.03
N LEU A 321 12.64 -14.25 -5.13
CA LEU A 321 13.23 -13.94 -6.43
C LEU A 321 12.70 -12.57 -6.85
N THR A 322 13.59 -11.59 -6.89
CA THR A 322 13.22 -10.21 -7.21
C THR A 322 13.39 -9.95 -8.71
N ILE A 323 12.36 -9.41 -9.33
CA ILE A 323 12.34 -8.93 -10.71
C ILE A 323 12.12 -7.42 -10.63
N ALA A 324 13.11 -6.65 -11.08
CA ALA A 324 13.16 -5.22 -10.85
C ALA A 324 13.44 -4.43 -12.12
N GLY A 325 13.01 -3.16 -12.16
CA GLY A 325 13.56 -2.21 -13.13
C GLY A 325 15.05 -2.04 -12.91
N ALA A 326 15.84 -1.95 -13.99
CA ALA A 326 17.28 -1.74 -13.89
C ALA A 326 17.61 -0.46 -13.10
N PRO A 327 18.76 -0.40 -12.40
CA PRO A 327 19.13 0.80 -11.65
C PRO A 327 19.14 2.05 -12.54
N GLY A 328 18.48 3.11 -12.08
CA GLY A 328 18.37 4.38 -12.82
C GLY A 328 17.20 4.47 -13.79
N THR A 329 16.34 3.45 -13.87
CA THR A 329 15.09 3.52 -14.64
C THR A 329 13.92 3.90 -13.76
N GLU A 330 13.00 4.69 -14.30
CA GLU A 330 11.70 4.95 -13.66
C GLU A 330 10.75 3.74 -13.84
N PRO A 331 9.80 3.50 -12.93
CA PRO A 331 8.90 2.34 -13.03
C PRO A 331 8.14 2.24 -14.38
N GLY A 332 7.83 3.38 -15.01
CA GLY A 332 7.15 3.44 -16.31
C GLY A 332 8.01 3.02 -17.51
N GLU A 333 9.33 3.03 -17.39
CA GLU A 333 10.25 2.70 -18.48
C GLU A 333 10.46 1.20 -18.65
N VAL A 334 10.14 0.41 -17.62
CA VAL A 334 10.27 -1.04 -17.61
C VAL A 334 8.88 -1.64 -17.38
N ARG A 335 8.33 -2.28 -18.40
CA ARG A 335 6.93 -2.72 -18.38
C ARG A 335 6.82 -4.21 -18.65
N ILE A 336 6.00 -4.90 -17.87
CA ILE A 336 5.52 -6.24 -18.16
C ILE A 336 4.13 -6.09 -18.79
N VAL A 337 4.02 -6.35 -20.09
CA VAL A 337 2.83 -5.97 -20.90
C VAL A 337 1.98 -7.15 -21.36
N GLY A 338 2.34 -8.37 -20.95
CA GLY A 338 1.63 -9.57 -21.37
C GLY A 338 2.24 -10.82 -20.77
N ASN A 339 1.60 -11.95 -21.03
CA ASN A 339 2.07 -13.27 -20.63
C ASN A 339 2.22 -14.13 -21.89
N SER A 340 3.42 -14.65 -22.15
CA SER A 340 3.66 -15.43 -23.36
C SER A 340 3.23 -16.89 -23.24
N SER A 341 2.79 -17.33 -22.06
CA SER A 341 2.34 -18.70 -21.86
C SER A 341 0.92 -18.74 -21.29
N SER A 342 0.10 -19.62 -21.86
CA SER A 342 -1.26 -19.87 -21.35
C SER A 342 -1.28 -20.74 -20.08
N ASN A 343 -0.14 -21.33 -19.69
CA ASN A 343 -0.06 -22.40 -18.69
C ASN A 343 1.16 -22.32 -17.75
N GLY A 344 1.97 -21.27 -17.79
CA GLY A 344 3.29 -21.26 -17.15
C GLY A 344 3.68 -19.90 -16.57
N GLY A 345 3.64 -19.79 -15.25
CA GLY A 345 4.49 -18.85 -14.52
C GLY A 345 5.94 -19.35 -14.42
N LEU A 346 6.75 -18.69 -13.59
CA LEU A 346 8.07 -19.21 -13.23
C LEU A 346 7.99 -20.50 -12.38
N ASN A 347 6.82 -20.81 -11.80
CA ASN A 347 6.64 -21.84 -10.77
C ASN A 347 7.64 -21.65 -9.62
N SER A 348 7.86 -20.38 -9.26
CA SER A 348 8.59 -19.97 -8.08
C SER A 348 7.62 -19.88 -6.91
N GLN A 349 8.10 -20.26 -5.73
CA GLN A 349 7.36 -20.12 -4.49
C GLN A 349 7.15 -18.65 -4.13
N ARG A 350 8.10 -17.75 -4.43
CA ARG A 350 8.02 -16.35 -4.04
C ARG A 350 8.65 -15.47 -5.09
N VAL A 351 7.89 -14.53 -5.64
CA VAL A 351 8.37 -13.54 -6.62
C VAL A 351 8.04 -12.14 -6.15
N ARG A 352 9.06 -11.29 -6.08
CA ARG A 352 8.91 -9.87 -5.78
C ARG A 352 9.09 -9.08 -7.07
N PHE A 353 8.16 -8.18 -7.36
CA PHE A 353 8.26 -7.20 -8.43
C PHE A 353 8.61 -5.86 -7.80
N GLN A 354 9.67 -5.20 -8.29
CA GLN A 354 10.17 -3.98 -7.66
C GLN A 354 10.43 -2.87 -8.67
N GLY A 355 9.80 -1.70 -8.46
CA GLY A 355 10.11 -0.49 -9.24
C GLY A 355 9.92 -0.65 -10.75
N LEU A 356 8.84 -1.31 -11.17
CA LEU A 356 8.49 -1.55 -12.58
C LEU A 356 6.98 -1.47 -12.79
N SER A 357 6.52 -1.49 -14.04
CA SER A 357 5.10 -1.45 -14.39
C SER A 357 4.55 -2.82 -14.82
N LEU A 358 3.31 -3.12 -14.43
CA LEU A 358 2.48 -4.19 -15.01
C LEU A 358 1.33 -3.53 -15.75
N VAL A 359 1.20 -3.81 -17.06
CA VAL A 359 0.21 -3.17 -17.93
C VAL A 359 -0.67 -4.23 -18.58
N GLY A 360 -1.96 -4.25 -18.22
CA GLY A 360 -2.94 -5.15 -18.84
C GLY A 360 -2.63 -6.63 -18.69
N VAL A 361 -1.93 -7.02 -17.61
CA VAL A 361 -1.38 -8.37 -17.42
C VAL A 361 -1.89 -9.00 -16.13
N THR A 362 -2.18 -10.30 -16.20
CA THR A 362 -2.42 -11.15 -15.03
C THR A 362 -1.31 -12.18 -14.93
N LEU A 363 -0.59 -12.17 -13.81
CA LEU A 363 0.49 -13.10 -13.54
C LEU A 363 -0.07 -14.39 -12.94
N ASP A 364 0.35 -15.51 -13.51
CA ASP A 364 0.11 -16.83 -12.94
C ASP A 364 1.40 -17.36 -12.32
N ALA A 365 1.31 -17.99 -11.13
CA ALA A 365 2.42 -18.72 -10.53
C ALA A 365 2.59 -20.15 -11.09
N ASN A 366 1.53 -20.78 -11.62
CA ASN A 366 1.42 -22.17 -12.05
C ASN A 366 1.82 -23.23 -10.99
N ARG A 367 0.82 -23.93 -10.41
CA ARG A 367 0.93 -25.17 -9.60
C ARG A 367 2.01 -25.22 -8.49
N SER A 368 2.60 -24.09 -8.12
CA SER A 368 3.48 -23.97 -6.97
C SER A 368 2.63 -24.01 -5.70
N TRP A 369 2.95 -24.93 -4.80
CA TRP A 369 2.36 -24.94 -3.46
C TRP A 369 2.88 -23.70 -2.73
N GLN A 370 1.97 -22.86 -2.22
CA GLN A 370 2.30 -21.63 -1.49
C GLN A 370 3.04 -20.58 -2.32
N ALA A 371 2.67 -20.42 -3.60
CA ALA A 371 3.21 -19.33 -4.41
C ALA A 371 2.78 -17.96 -3.85
N ALA A 372 3.71 -17.04 -3.65
CA ALA A 372 3.43 -15.70 -3.15
C ALA A 372 3.98 -14.62 -4.09
N ALA A 373 3.22 -13.53 -4.22
CA ALA A 373 3.61 -12.36 -5.02
C ALA A 373 3.74 -11.13 -4.11
N TRP A 374 4.81 -10.36 -4.30
CA TRP A 374 5.00 -9.08 -3.63
C TRP A 374 5.29 -7.97 -4.65
N PHE A 375 4.40 -6.98 -4.73
CA PHE A 375 4.60 -5.77 -5.52
C PHE A 375 5.17 -4.66 -4.62
N ASP A 376 6.32 -4.09 -4.99
CA ASP A 376 6.99 -3.06 -4.21
C ASP A 376 7.38 -1.85 -5.06
N GLY A 377 6.70 -0.72 -4.85
CA GLY A 377 6.93 0.49 -5.64
C GLY A 377 6.55 0.33 -7.12
N CYS A 378 5.57 -0.53 -7.43
CA CYS A 378 5.14 -0.81 -8.79
C CYS A 378 4.03 0.12 -9.29
N LEU A 379 3.93 0.25 -10.61
CA LEU A 379 2.76 0.83 -11.29
C LEU A 379 1.93 -0.32 -11.89
N LEU A 380 0.71 -0.52 -11.41
CA LEU A 380 -0.17 -1.61 -11.83
C LEU A 380 -1.36 -1.00 -12.56
N SER A 381 -1.44 -1.14 -13.88
CA SER A 381 -2.50 -0.52 -14.69
C SER A 381 -3.19 -1.51 -15.60
N GLY A 382 -4.52 -1.47 -15.67
CA GLY A 382 -5.29 -2.16 -16.72
C GLY A 382 -5.60 -1.24 -17.91
N ALA A 383 -6.51 -1.69 -18.77
CA ALA A 383 -6.96 -0.94 -19.95
C ALA A 383 -8.02 0.14 -19.63
N GLY A 384 -8.56 0.16 -18.41
CA GLY A 384 -9.61 1.08 -17.97
C GLY A 384 -10.48 0.48 -16.86
N ARG A 385 -11.41 1.27 -16.31
CA ARG A 385 -12.30 0.80 -15.22
C ARG A 385 -13.10 -0.44 -15.55
N GLY A 386 -13.58 -0.57 -16.78
CA GLY A 386 -14.28 -1.76 -17.25
C GLY A 386 -13.37 -2.97 -17.53
N ASP A 387 -12.06 -2.86 -17.32
CA ASP A 387 -11.12 -3.96 -17.58
C ASP A 387 -11.25 -5.07 -16.53
N ARG A 388 -12.01 -6.10 -16.93
CA ARG A 388 -12.19 -7.35 -16.18
C ARG A 388 -11.10 -8.38 -16.46
N SER A 389 -10.22 -8.13 -17.42
CA SER A 389 -9.17 -9.09 -17.84
C SER A 389 -7.89 -8.95 -17.02
N THR A 390 -7.68 -7.81 -16.37
CA THR A 390 -6.53 -7.52 -15.53
C THR A 390 -6.84 -7.76 -14.06
N GLY A 391 -6.21 -8.77 -13.46
CA GLY A 391 -6.21 -9.02 -12.02
C GLY A 391 -4.83 -8.88 -11.36
N PHE A 392 -3.76 -8.66 -12.14
CA PHE A 392 -2.33 -8.68 -11.78
C PHE A 392 -1.82 -10.01 -11.21
N VAL A 393 -2.61 -10.70 -10.38
CA VAL A 393 -2.37 -12.04 -9.87
C VAL A 393 -3.61 -12.90 -10.09
N GLY A 394 -3.42 -14.18 -10.39
CA GLY A 394 -4.53 -15.13 -10.48
C GLY A 394 -5.06 -15.53 -9.10
N ASP A 395 -6.37 -15.41 -8.88
CA ASP A 395 -7.06 -15.67 -7.60
C ASP A 395 -6.79 -17.07 -6.99
N THR A 396 -6.40 -18.05 -7.81
CA THR A 396 -6.25 -19.46 -7.37
C THR A 396 -4.80 -19.94 -7.36
N THR A 397 -3.84 -19.15 -7.83
CA THR A 397 -2.47 -19.64 -8.04
C THR A 397 -1.46 -19.05 -7.08
N TRP A 398 -1.75 -17.91 -6.45
CA TRP A 398 -0.91 -17.25 -5.45
C TRP A 398 -1.35 -17.56 -4.01
N THR A 399 -1.37 -18.85 -3.67
CA THR A 399 -1.88 -19.37 -2.38
C THR A 399 -0.97 -19.11 -1.17
N GLY A 400 0.26 -18.67 -1.38
CA GLY A 400 1.22 -18.29 -0.33
C GLY A 400 1.09 -16.83 0.12
N GLY A 401 0.21 -16.07 -0.52
CA GLY A 401 -0.15 -14.71 -0.15
C GLY A 401 0.19 -13.68 -1.24
N THR A 402 -0.55 -12.58 -1.25
CA THR A 402 -0.28 -11.42 -2.13
C THR A 402 -0.08 -10.15 -1.32
N TYR A 403 1.03 -9.48 -1.57
CA TYR A 403 1.47 -8.30 -0.83
C TYR A 403 1.72 -7.13 -1.77
N ALA A 404 1.37 -5.91 -1.36
CA ALA A 404 1.72 -4.69 -2.07
C ALA A 404 2.16 -3.57 -1.13
N THR A 405 3.28 -2.94 -1.45
CA THR A 405 3.88 -1.85 -0.66
C THR A 405 4.27 -0.69 -1.57
N GLY A 406 3.75 0.50 -1.30
CA GLY A 406 4.12 1.71 -2.05
C GLY A 406 3.72 1.69 -3.53
N CYS A 407 2.74 0.87 -3.92
CA CYS A 407 2.32 0.74 -5.31
C CYS A 407 1.29 1.80 -5.71
N THR A 408 1.20 2.10 -7.00
CA THR A 408 0.05 2.77 -7.59
C THR A 408 -0.72 1.80 -8.46
N VAL A 409 -2.04 1.69 -8.24
CA VAL A 409 -2.94 0.82 -9.01
C VAL A 409 -3.99 1.66 -9.70
N SER A 410 -4.18 1.46 -11.00
CA SER A 410 -5.20 2.20 -11.73
C SER A 410 -5.85 1.41 -12.84
N ASP A 411 -7.00 1.89 -13.31
CA ASP A 411 -7.57 1.46 -14.58
C ASP A 411 -7.90 -0.02 -14.67
N VAL A 412 -8.50 -0.52 -13.61
CA VAL A 412 -8.96 -1.90 -13.49
C VAL A 412 -10.39 -1.94 -12.96
N THR A 413 -11.11 -3.02 -13.25
CA THR A 413 -12.41 -3.28 -12.61
C THR A 413 -12.24 -3.56 -11.13
N THR A 414 -11.46 -4.57 -10.75
CA THR A 414 -11.22 -4.90 -9.35
C THR A 414 -9.74 -4.75 -9.05
N ALA A 415 -9.38 -3.94 -8.06
CA ALA A 415 -7.98 -3.60 -7.82
C ALA A 415 -7.24 -4.68 -7.03
N THR A 416 -7.84 -5.15 -5.93
CA THR A 416 -7.25 -6.20 -5.08
C THR A 416 -8.30 -7.22 -4.71
N LYS A 417 -7.94 -8.51 -4.77
CA LYS A 417 -8.76 -9.64 -4.35
C LYS A 417 -7.95 -10.55 -3.45
N HIS A 418 -8.39 -10.71 -2.20
CA HIS A 418 -7.73 -11.57 -1.22
C HIS A 418 -6.25 -11.22 -0.98
N TRP A 419 -5.88 -9.94 -1.04
CA TRP A 419 -4.51 -9.51 -0.74
C TRP A 419 -4.29 -9.48 0.77
N ASP A 420 -3.19 -10.09 1.21
CA ASP A 420 -2.83 -10.27 2.61
C ASP A 420 -2.36 -8.97 3.27
N LEU A 421 -1.64 -8.13 2.50
CA LEU A 421 -1.15 -6.83 2.93
C LEU A 421 -1.18 -5.84 1.77
N VAL A 422 -1.79 -4.69 2.00
CA VAL A 422 -1.68 -3.51 1.14
C VAL A 422 -1.25 -2.33 1.99
N ARG A 423 -0.07 -1.76 1.72
CA ARG A 423 0.48 -0.66 2.54
C ARG A 423 1.02 0.49 1.71
N GLY A 424 0.61 1.70 2.07
CA GLY A 424 1.14 2.92 1.44
C GLY A 424 0.84 2.97 -0.05
N CYS A 425 -0.21 2.28 -0.49
CA CYS A 425 -0.58 2.19 -1.90
C CYS A 425 -1.59 3.26 -2.27
N ARG A 426 -1.57 3.68 -3.54
CA ARG A 426 -2.54 4.59 -4.13
C ARG A 426 -3.39 3.85 -5.17
N PHE A 427 -4.69 4.08 -5.14
CA PHE A 427 -5.65 3.50 -6.07
C PHE A 427 -6.39 4.61 -6.81
N GLU A 428 -6.53 4.48 -8.13
CA GLU A 428 -7.17 5.51 -8.94
C GLU A 428 -7.99 4.91 -10.08
N ARG A 429 -9.19 5.46 -10.32
CA ARG A 429 -10.06 5.04 -11.45
C ARG A 429 -10.34 3.54 -11.40
N ILE A 430 -10.99 3.09 -10.31
CA ILE A 430 -11.39 1.69 -10.11
C ILE A 430 -12.86 1.51 -10.47
N GLY A 431 -13.17 0.43 -11.20
CA GLY A 431 -14.49 0.15 -11.77
C GLY A 431 -15.49 -0.57 -10.84
N SER A 432 -14.97 -1.31 -9.87
CA SER A 432 -15.69 -2.18 -8.94
C SER A 432 -14.97 -2.09 -7.58
N ASP A 433 -14.67 -3.24 -6.97
CA ASP A 433 -14.10 -3.28 -5.63
C ASP A 433 -12.65 -2.84 -5.62
N VAL A 434 -12.30 -1.95 -4.70
CA VAL A 434 -10.89 -1.60 -4.48
C VAL A 434 -10.23 -2.67 -3.62
N PHE A 435 -10.83 -2.95 -2.45
CA PHE A 435 -10.37 -3.97 -1.52
C PHE A 435 -11.41 -5.07 -1.37
N HIS A 436 -11.30 -6.14 -2.16
CA HIS A 436 -12.16 -7.32 -2.06
C HIS A 436 -11.52 -8.35 -1.13
N ASN A 437 -12.14 -8.59 0.03
CA ASN A 437 -11.69 -9.52 1.07
C ASN A 437 -10.25 -9.28 1.56
N PRO A 438 -9.85 -8.03 1.89
CA PRO A 438 -8.50 -7.76 2.35
C PRO A 438 -8.28 -8.31 3.77
N LEU A 439 -7.04 -8.63 4.09
CA LEU A 439 -6.67 -9.00 5.45
C LEU A 439 -6.03 -7.84 6.24
N LEU A 440 -5.21 -7.03 5.56
CA LEU A 440 -4.52 -5.89 6.13
C LEU A 440 -4.38 -4.76 5.11
N VAL A 441 -4.97 -3.60 5.39
CA VAL A 441 -4.83 -2.38 4.60
C VAL A 441 -4.29 -1.27 5.49
N LEU A 442 -3.16 -0.67 5.12
CA LEU A 442 -2.42 0.30 5.92
C LEU A 442 -2.09 1.55 5.12
N ASP A 443 -2.45 2.74 5.64
CA ASP A 443 -2.03 4.04 5.10
C ASP A 443 -2.23 4.17 3.57
N CYS A 444 -3.37 3.70 3.06
CA CYS A 444 -3.68 3.72 1.62
C CYS A 444 -4.53 4.92 1.22
N GLU A 445 -4.34 5.37 -0.02
CA GLU A 445 -5.14 6.42 -0.64
C GLU A 445 -5.94 5.87 -1.82
N VAL A 446 -7.20 6.26 -1.92
CA VAL A 446 -8.10 5.84 -2.99
C VAL A 446 -8.77 7.07 -3.57
N ASN A 447 -8.76 7.19 -4.89
CA ASN A 447 -9.51 8.21 -5.59
C ASN A 447 -10.36 7.60 -6.70
N ASP A 448 -11.59 8.11 -6.83
CA ASP A 448 -12.42 7.88 -8.00
C ASP A 448 -12.77 6.40 -8.21
N VAL A 449 -13.67 5.90 -7.35
CA VAL A 449 -14.24 4.54 -7.42
C VAL A 449 -15.64 4.64 -8.00
N ARG A 450 -15.84 4.14 -9.22
CA ARG A 450 -17.14 4.21 -9.90
C ARG A 450 -17.24 3.13 -10.98
N LYS A 451 -18.43 2.56 -11.13
CA LYS A 451 -18.71 1.68 -12.26
C LYS A 451 -18.95 2.48 -13.54
N ASP A 452 -18.52 1.94 -14.68
CA ASP A 452 -18.88 2.48 -15.99
C ASP A 452 -20.39 2.31 -16.26
N THR A 453 -20.97 3.24 -17.03
CA THR A 453 -22.39 3.17 -17.42
C THR A 453 -22.68 1.84 -18.13
N GLY A 454 -23.75 1.15 -17.71
CA GLY A 454 -24.12 -0.17 -18.23
C GLY A 454 -23.31 -1.33 -17.65
N SER A 455 -22.32 -1.08 -16.79
CA SER A 455 -21.61 -2.15 -16.08
C SER A 455 -22.49 -2.76 -15.00
N THR A 456 -22.48 -4.08 -14.93
CA THR A 456 -23.08 -4.88 -13.84
C THR A 456 -22.15 -5.03 -12.64
N ALA A 457 -20.97 -4.40 -12.65
CA ALA A 457 -20.08 -4.41 -11.50
C ALA A 457 -20.74 -3.74 -10.30
N HIS A 458 -20.59 -4.33 -9.13
CA HIS A 458 -20.95 -3.72 -7.85
C HIS A 458 -19.69 -3.09 -7.29
N PRO A 459 -19.55 -1.75 -7.25
CA PRO A 459 -18.38 -1.13 -6.70
C PRO A 459 -18.52 -0.97 -5.18
N ASP A 460 -17.60 -1.58 -4.44
CA ASP A 460 -17.39 -1.38 -3.01
C ASP A 460 -15.98 -0.83 -2.75
N LEU A 461 -15.81 0.13 -1.83
CA LEU A 461 -14.45 0.53 -1.44
C LEU A 461 -13.75 -0.62 -0.69
N VAL A 462 -14.41 -1.17 0.32
CA VAL A 462 -13.95 -2.37 1.05
C VAL A 462 -15.11 -3.34 1.10
N GLN A 463 -14.93 -4.54 0.55
CA GLN A 463 -15.93 -5.60 0.53
C GLN A 463 -15.46 -6.83 1.31
N PHE A 464 -16.38 -7.40 2.09
CA PHE A 464 -16.25 -8.69 2.73
C PHE A 464 -17.39 -9.62 2.27
N ASN A 465 -17.01 -10.69 1.59
CA ASN A 465 -17.90 -11.77 1.13
C ASN A 465 -17.37 -13.11 1.64
N GLY A 466 -17.84 -13.55 2.81
CA GLY A 466 -17.30 -14.75 3.44
C GLY A 466 -17.36 -14.68 4.96
N ASP A 467 -16.43 -15.40 5.58
CA ASP A 467 -16.28 -15.48 7.03
C ASP A 467 -14.86 -15.03 7.35
N PHE A 468 -14.71 -13.86 7.99
CA PHE A 468 -13.40 -13.24 8.21
C PHE A 468 -13.00 -13.24 9.67
N GLU A 469 -11.71 -13.45 9.94
CA GLU A 469 -11.13 -13.28 11.27
C GLU A 469 -9.86 -12.43 11.21
N ASN A 470 -9.66 -11.57 12.21
CA ASN A 470 -8.44 -10.82 12.44
C ASN A 470 -8.13 -9.89 11.26
N VAL A 471 -9.03 -8.97 10.92
CA VAL A 471 -8.88 -8.02 9.80
C VAL A 471 -8.57 -6.62 10.32
N ILE A 472 -7.67 -5.91 9.64
CA ILE A 472 -7.35 -4.51 9.99
C ILE A 472 -7.38 -3.65 8.72
N VAL A 473 -8.18 -2.59 8.75
CA VAL A 473 -8.12 -1.46 7.80
C VAL A 473 -7.76 -0.21 8.61
N TYR A 474 -6.55 0.32 8.41
CA TYR A 474 -5.99 1.40 9.20
C TYR A 474 -5.41 2.50 8.32
N GLY A 475 -5.79 3.76 8.57
CA GLY A 475 -5.23 4.91 7.85
C GLY A 475 -5.71 5.04 6.39
N LEU A 476 -6.90 4.52 6.06
CA LEU A 476 -7.45 4.58 4.71
C LEU A 476 -8.09 5.95 4.44
N ARG A 477 -7.70 6.60 3.35
CA ARG A 477 -8.35 7.82 2.85
C ARG A 477 -8.92 7.58 1.45
N ALA A 478 -10.22 7.80 1.29
CA ALA A 478 -10.91 7.59 0.03
C ALA A 478 -11.73 8.82 -0.38
N THR A 479 -11.45 9.34 -1.57
CA THR A 479 -12.15 10.48 -2.18
C THR A 479 -12.87 10.08 -3.45
N GLU A 480 -13.95 10.82 -3.77
CA GLU A 480 -14.75 10.58 -4.98
C GLU A 480 -15.27 9.14 -5.08
N VAL A 481 -15.80 8.61 -3.97
CA VAL A 481 -16.32 7.24 -3.91
C VAL A 481 -17.77 7.23 -4.40
N TRP A 482 -17.98 6.90 -5.67
CA TRP A 482 -19.29 6.67 -6.30
C TRP A 482 -19.72 5.20 -6.19
N ALA A 483 -19.41 4.61 -5.04
CA ALA A 483 -19.51 3.22 -4.70
C ALA A 483 -20.11 3.09 -3.30
N GLN A 484 -20.37 1.87 -2.84
CA GLN A 484 -20.56 1.64 -1.41
C GLN A 484 -19.21 1.86 -0.71
N GLY A 485 -19.24 2.36 0.53
CA GLY A 485 -18.01 2.50 1.32
C GLY A 485 -17.55 1.14 1.83
N ILE A 486 -17.91 0.81 3.06
CA ILE A 486 -17.64 -0.51 3.63
C ILE A 486 -18.87 -1.38 3.44
N PHE A 487 -18.68 -2.55 2.82
CA PHE A 487 -19.71 -3.56 2.63
C PHE A 487 -19.27 -4.89 3.25
N SER A 488 -20.10 -5.46 4.11
CA SER A 488 -19.95 -6.85 4.55
C SER A 488 -21.25 -7.60 4.38
N ARG A 489 -21.16 -8.79 3.80
CA ARG A 489 -22.26 -9.75 3.70
C ARG A 489 -21.74 -11.18 3.82
N GLY A 490 -22.34 -11.92 4.74
CA GLY A 490 -21.97 -13.30 5.00
C GLY A 490 -22.48 -14.25 3.95
N SER A 491 -21.80 -15.38 3.82
CA SER A 491 -22.27 -16.47 2.97
C SER A 491 -22.87 -17.63 3.78
N ASN A 492 -22.46 -17.84 5.04
CA ASN A 492 -22.73 -19.09 5.76
C ASN A 492 -23.34 -18.93 7.16
N GLY A 493 -23.72 -17.71 7.56
CA GLY A 493 -24.21 -17.45 8.92
C GLY A 493 -23.13 -17.59 10.01
N VAL A 494 -21.86 -17.70 9.63
CA VAL A 494 -20.74 -17.60 10.55
C VAL A 494 -20.47 -16.11 10.78
N PRO A 495 -20.41 -15.65 12.04
CA PRO A 495 -20.08 -14.25 12.32
C PRO A 495 -18.64 -13.94 11.91
N ASP A 496 -18.43 -12.74 11.36
CA ASP A 496 -17.09 -12.15 11.23
C ASP A 496 -16.51 -11.92 12.64
N ARG A 497 -15.19 -12.06 12.81
CA ARG A 497 -14.53 -11.94 14.12
C ARG A 497 -13.30 -11.06 14.11
N ASP A 498 -13.09 -10.29 15.16
CA ASP A 498 -11.85 -9.55 15.39
C ASP A 498 -11.51 -8.63 14.20
N LEU A 499 -12.34 -7.61 13.93
CA LEU A 499 -12.16 -6.66 12.83
C LEU A 499 -11.96 -5.24 13.35
N ALA A 500 -10.97 -4.55 12.81
CA ALA A 500 -10.66 -3.17 13.18
C ALA A 500 -10.62 -2.24 11.96
N PHE A 501 -11.45 -1.20 12.01
CA PHE A 501 -11.49 -0.08 11.07
C PHE A 501 -11.09 1.18 11.83
N VAL A 502 -9.89 1.70 11.58
CA VAL A 502 -9.28 2.74 12.41
C VAL A 502 -8.72 3.87 11.55
N ASN A 503 -8.98 5.13 11.91
CA ASN A 503 -8.49 6.31 11.20
C ASN A 503 -8.82 6.27 9.70
N ILE A 504 -10.12 6.19 9.38
CA ILE A 504 -10.60 6.07 8.00
C ILE A 504 -11.40 7.31 7.63
N GLU A 505 -11.14 7.86 6.45
CA GLU A 505 -11.94 8.96 5.87
C GLU A 505 -12.50 8.52 4.51
N ILE A 506 -13.82 8.54 4.36
CA ILE A 506 -14.52 8.18 3.13
C ILE A 506 -15.44 9.34 2.71
N ASP A 507 -15.19 9.93 1.55
CA ASP A 507 -16.09 10.88 0.88
C ASP A 507 -16.98 10.15 -0.13
N ALA A 508 -18.14 9.69 0.34
CA ALA A 508 -19.09 8.88 -0.40
C ALA A 508 -20.10 9.74 -1.17
N ARG A 509 -20.39 9.36 -2.43
CA ARG A 509 -21.23 10.15 -3.34
C ARG A 509 -22.56 9.51 -3.71
N SER A 510 -22.64 8.18 -3.82
CA SER A 510 -23.82 7.50 -4.38
C SER A 510 -24.48 6.48 -3.45
N HIS A 511 -23.71 5.54 -2.90
CA HIS A 511 -24.27 4.42 -2.13
C HIS A 511 -23.88 4.50 -0.65
N LEU A 512 -24.68 3.86 0.19
CA LEU A 512 -24.43 3.75 1.63
C LEU A 512 -23.47 2.59 1.95
N SER A 513 -22.65 2.77 2.98
CA SER A 513 -21.92 1.65 3.59
C SER A 513 -22.93 0.73 4.29
N GLN A 514 -22.74 -0.59 4.19
CA GLN A 514 -23.67 -1.59 4.74
C GLN A 514 -22.91 -2.70 5.46
N TRP A 515 -23.37 -3.02 6.67
CA TRP A 515 -22.96 -4.22 7.38
C TRP A 515 -24.17 -5.13 7.54
N LEU A 516 -24.18 -6.26 6.83
CA LEU A 516 -25.33 -7.16 6.69
C LEU A 516 -25.06 -8.56 7.26
N GLN A 517 -24.04 -8.71 8.10
CA GLN A 517 -23.63 -9.98 8.68
C GLN A 517 -23.42 -9.85 10.18
N SER A 518 -23.66 -10.93 10.91
CA SER A 518 -23.26 -11.03 12.31
C SER A 518 -21.76 -10.80 12.47
N ALA A 519 -21.35 -10.15 13.55
CA ALA A 519 -19.95 -9.93 13.85
C ALA A 519 -19.70 -9.97 15.35
N ASP A 520 -18.54 -10.48 15.75
CA ASP A 520 -18.03 -10.46 17.11
C ASP A 520 -16.70 -9.70 17.15
N HIS A 521 -16.60 -8.72 18.05
CA HIS A 521 -15.42 -7.87 18.21
C HIS A 521 -15.11 -7.05 16.95
N LEU A 522 -16.02 -6.13 16.65
CA LEU A 522 -15.96 -5.20 15.52
C LEU A 522 -15.67 -3.77 16.00
N LEU A 523 -14.57 -3.18 15.56
CA LEU A 523 -14.12 -1.84 15.97
C LEU A 523 -14.23 -0.84 14.82
N PHE A 524 -14.90 0.28 15.03
CA PHE A 524 -14.86 1.47 14.18
C PHE A 524 -14.37 2.65 15.01
N TRP A 525 -13.12 3.06 14.83
CA TRP A 525 -12.49 4.12 15.62
C TRP A 525 -11.98 5.24 14.71
N ASN A 526 -12.43 6.47 14.96
CA ASN A 526 -12.08 7.62 14.12
C ASN A 526 -12.37 7.35 12.64
N VAL A 527 -13.59 6.90 12.35
CA VAL A 527 -14.07 6.62 10.99
C VAL A 527 -15.06 7.70 10.58
N SER A 528 -14.79 8.35 9.45
CA SER A 528 -15.67 9.38 8.87
C SER A 528 -16.28 8.89 7.56
N PHE A 529 -17.61 8.89 7.50
CA PHE A 529 -18.37 8.71 6.26
C PHE A 529 -19.06 10.03 5.93
N LYS A 530 -18.50 10.77 4.97
CA LYS A 530 -19.04 12.07 4.53
C LYS A 530 -20.01 11.86 3.38
N GLY A 531 -21.13 12.57 3.42
CA GLY A 531 -22.09 12.68 2.32
C GLY A 531 -23.14 11.57 2.24
N ARG A 532 -23.05 10.53 3.10
CA ARG A 532 -23.97 9.37 3.09
C ARG A 532 -24.16 8.74 4.48
N SER A 533 -25.26 8.00 4.58
CA SER A 533 -25.58 7.17 5.73
C SER A 533 -24.71 5.92 5.81
N TRP A 534 -24.57 5.38 7.01
CA TRP A 534 -24.06 4.04 7.26
C TRP A 534 -25.19 3.16 7.81
N LYS A 535 -25.36 1.95 7.26
CA LYS A 535 -26.43 1.02 7.64
C LYS A 535 -25.85 -0.22 8.31
N LEU A 536 -26.37 -0.54 9.49
CA LEU A 536 -26.29 -1.87 10.08
C LEU A 536 -27.67 -2.50 9.87
N ALA A 537 -27.75 -3.67 9.25
CA ALA A 537 -29.03 -4.34 9.05
C ALA A 537 -28.94 -5.87 8.99
N ASN A 538 -30.10 -6.52 9.01
CA ASN A 538 -30.19 -7.95 8.67
C ASN A 538 -29.84 -8.17 7.19
N ASP A 539 -29.34 -9.37 6.86
CA ASP A 539 -29.22 -9.76 5.44
C ASP A 539 -30.63 -9.86 4.85
N PRO A 540 -30.93 -9.22 3.70
CA PRO A 540 -32.19 -9.38 2.97
C PRO A 540 -32.57 -10.84 2.67
N LYS A 541 -31.62 -11.79 2.73
CA LYS A 541 -31.85 -13.24 2.64
C LYS A 541 -32.45 -13.86 3.92
N GLY A 542 -32.76 -13.06 4.94
CA GLY A 542 -33.47 -13.47 6.16
C GLY A 542 -32.57 -13.91 7.31
N THR A 543 -31.26 -13.64 7.24
CA THR A 543 -30.35 -13.91 8.36
C THR A 543 -30.36 -12.72 9.32
N THR A 544 -30.77 -12.96 10.57
CA THR A 544 -30.67 -11.95 11.63
C THR A 544 -29.20 -11.64 11.90
N THR A 545 -28.84 -10.36 11.83
CA THR A 545 -27.52 -9.86 12.18
C THR A 545 -27.42 -9.71 13.69
N GLU A 546 -26.45 -10.41 14.28
CA GLU A 546 -26.08 -10.31 15.69
C GLU A 546 -24.70 -9.66 15.80
N LEU A 547 -24.62 -8.51 16.49
CA LEU A 547 -23.37 -7.79 16.72
C LEU A 547 -22.99 -7.89 18.20
N THR A 548 -21.89 -8.58 18.49
CA THR A 548 -21.33 -8.71 19.83
C THR A 548 -19.97 -8.00 19.92
N ASN A 549 -19.66 -7.44 21.10
CA ASN A 549 -18.39 -6.73 21.33
C ASN A 549 -18.12 -5.59 20.30
N LEU A 550 -19.19 -4.96 19.79
CA LEU A 550 -19.10 -3.81 18.87
C LEU A 550 -18.59 -2.58 19.61
N SER A 551 -17.60 -1.89 19.05
CA SER A 551 -17.09 -0.61 19.53
C SER A 551 -17.09 0.43 18.42
N VAL A 552 -17.91 1.47 18.57
CA VAL A 552 -17.86 2.67 17.70
C VAL A 552 -17.33 3.83 18.54
N ARG A 553 -16.24 4.49 18.11
CA ARG A 553 -15.57 5.58 18.85
C ARG A 553 -15.12 6.68 17.91
N ASP A 554 -15.41 7.93 18.25
CA ASP A 554 -14.95 9.12 17.51
C ASP A 554 -15.29 9.08 16.01
N CYS A 555 -16.36 8.37 15.65
CA CYS A 555 -16.82 8.29 14.27
C CYS A 555 -17.73 9.46 13.91
N ALA A 556 -17.66 9.89 12.65
CA ALA A 556 -18.52 10.93 12.09
C ALA A 556 -19.30 10.36 10.90
N VAL A 557 -20.62 10.32 11.01
CA VAL A 557 -21.53 9.85 9.95
C VAL A 557 -22.69 10.81 9.79
N ASP A 558 -23.17 11.01 8.57
CA ASP A 558 -24.33 11.87 8.32
C ASP A 558 -25.59 11.30 8.99
N SER A 559 -25.76 9.98 8.92
CA SER A 559 -26.77 9.23 9.65
C SER A 559 -26.37 7.78 9.81
N LEU A 560 -26.77 7.18 10.95
CA LEU A 560 -26.63 5.75 11.22
C LEU A 560 -28.02 5.12 11.13
N LEU A 561 -28.20 4.22 10.17
CA LEU A 561 -29.42 3.45 9.97
C LEU A 561 -29.25 2.10 10.68
N LEU A 562 -30.12 1.82 11.64
CA LEU A 562 -30.15 0.56 12.38
C LEU A 562 -31.45 -0.16 12.05
N ASP A 563 -31.35 -1.38 11.54
CA ASP A 563 -32.51 -2.28 11.46
C ASP A 563 -32.97 -2.61 12.89
N PRO A 564 -34.27 -2.40 13.21
CA PRO A 564 -34.81 -2.61 14.56
C PRO A 564 -34.67 -4.05 15.07
N GLU A 565 -34.46 -5.03 14.19
CA GLU A 565 -34.31 -6.43 14.55
C GLU A 565 -32.85 -6.85 14.83
N ILE A 566 -31.87 -5.95 14.66
CA ILE A 566 -30.48 -6.25 15.02
C ILE A 566 -30.36 -6.48 16.52
N ARG A 567 -29.70 -7.58 16.87
CA ARG A 567 -29.35 -7.88 18.26
C ARG A 567 -27.96 -7.35 18.55
N THR A 568 -27.87 -6.46 19.52
CA THR A 568 -26.61 -5.91 20.02
C THR A 568 -26.29 -6.52 21.39
N GLY A 569 -25.59 -7.67 21.38
CA GLY A 569 -25.14 -8.33 22.60
C GLY A 569 -23.91 -7.62 23.16
N GLY A 570 -24.06 -6.77 24.19
CA GLY A 570 -22.91 -6.09 24.81
C GLY A 570 -22.24 -5.04 23.92
N ALA A 571 -22.93 -4.48 22.93
CA ALA A 571 -22.39 -3.41 22.10
C ALA A 571 -22.12 -2.13 22.91
N GLN A 572 -20.94 -1.55 22.70
CA GLN A 572 -20.57 -0.24 23.22
C GLN A 572 -20.57 0.78 22.08
N VAL A 573 -21.64 1.55 22.00
CA VAL A 573 -21.77 2.62 21.01
C VAL A 573 -21.38 3.95 21.67
N TRP A 574 -20.17 4.43 21.40
CA TRP A 574 -19.69 5.75 21.83
C TRP A 574 -19.61 6.68 20.62
N LEU A 575 -20.75 7.30 20.33
CA LEU A 575 -20.83 8.31 19.29
C LEU A 575 -20.24 9.61 19.85
N GLY A 576 -19.16 10.10 19.23
CA GLY A 576 -18.60 11.42 19.56
C GLY A 576 -19.64 12.54 19.37
N ASN A 577 -19.37 13.72 19.92
CA ASN A 577 -20.30 14.85 20.05
C ASN A 577 -20.89 15.43 18.74
N GLU A 578 -20.59 14.86 17.56
CA GLU A 578 -21.03 15.35 16.25
C GLU A 578 -21.85 14.33 15.44
N VAL A 579 -22.53 13.39 16.08
CA VAL A 579 -23.52 12.58 15.34
C VAL A 579 -24.79 13.40 15.14
N GLY A 580 -25.07 13.72 13.88
CA GLY A 580 -26.39 14.19 13.46
C GLY A 580 -27.45 13.23 13.99
N ALA A 581 -28.56 13.77 14.51
CA ALA A 581 -29.56 13.03 15.28
C ALA A 581 -29.82 11.61 14.72
N MET A 582 -29.72 10.58 15.58
CA MET A 582 -30.26 9.25 15.25
C MET A 582 -31.72 9.42 14.85
N ARG A 583 -32.04 9.10 13.61
CA ARG A 583 -33.38 9.18 13.06
C ARG A 583 -33.73 7.82 12.50
N GLU A 584 -34.92 7.31 12.84
CA GLU A 584 -35.45 6.13 12.17
C GLU A 584 -35.54 6.41 10.66
N PRO A 585 -35.07 5.47 9.80
CA PRO A 585 -35.15 5.64 8.36
C PRO A 585 -36.59 5.89 7.96
N SER A 586 -36.82 6.88 7.09
CA SER A 586 -38.14 7.04 6.48
C SER A 586 -38.42 5.85 5.54
N GLU A 587 -39.69 5.44 5.38
CA GLU A 587 -40.07 4.32 4.49
C GLU A 587 -39.49 4.48 3.06
N ARG A 588 -39.25 5.72 2.63
CA ARG A 588 -38.66 6.07 1.33
C ARG A 588 -37.16 5.76 1.22
N GLU A 589 -36.40 5.91 2.29
CA GLU A 589 -34.95 5.59 2.31
C GLU A 589 -34.72 4.07 2.36
N VAL A 590 -35.66 3.33 2.95
CA VAL A 590 -35.64 1.86 2.95
C VAL A 590 -35.90 1.31 1.54
N SER A 591 -36.81 1.91 0.77
CA SER A 591 -37.08 1.48 -0.61
C SER A 591 -35.96 1.85 -1.58
N GLU A 592 -35.34 3.03 -1.48
CA GLU A 592 -34.26 3.45 -2.39
C GLU A 592 -32.95 2.66 -2.17
N GLY A 593 -32.75 2.04 -1.00
CA GLY A 593 -31.64 1.12 -0.73
C GLY A 593 -31.90 -0.35 -1.08
N LEU A 594 -33.14 -0.71 -1.44
CA LEU A 594 -33.54 -2.08 -1.83
C LEU A 594 -33.94 -2.18 -3.31
N GLU A 595 -34.33 -1.07 -3.94
CA GLU A 595 -34.54 -0.96 -5.39
C GLU A 595 -33.22 -0.70 -6.14
N GLU A 596 -32.21 -1.58 -5.96
CA GLU A 596 -31.33 -1.83 -7.10
C GLU A 596 -32.17 -2.63 -8.10
N GLY A 597 -32.68 -1.91 -9.11
CA GLY A 597 -33.47 -2.51 -10.18
C GLY A 597 -32.73 -3.71 -10.78
N ASP A 598 -33.39 -4.86 -10.74
CA ASP A 598 -33.26 -5.89 -11.77
C ASP A 598 -33.59 -5.21 -13.10
N ASP A 599 -32.60 -4.54 -13.69
CA ASP A 599 -32.63 -4.15 -15.10
C ASP A 599 -32.30 -5.40 -15.93
N THR A 600 -33.07 -6.47 -15.71
CA THR A 600 -33.25 -7.53 -16.70
C THR A 600 -34.24 -7.01 -17.74
N GLY A 601 -33.82 -5.98 -18.47
CA GLY A 601 -34.44 -5.63 -19.74
C GLY A 601 -34.24 -6.79 -20.70
N ALA A 602 -35.26 -7.65 -20.79
CA ALA A 602 -35.39 -8.60 -21.87
C ALA A 602 -35.68 -7.85 -23.17
N GLU A 603 -34.75 -7.93 -24.13
CA GLU A 603 -35.05 -7.94 -25.57
C GLU A 603 -34.46 -9.20 -26.20
#